data_AF-A0A924QQ59-F1
#
_entry.id   AF-A0A924QQ59-F1
#
_cell.length_a   1.000
_cell.length_b   1.000
_cell.length_c   1.000
_cell.angle_alpha   90.00
_cell.angle_beta   90.00
_cell.angle_gamma   90.00
#
_symmetry.space_group_name_H-M   'P 1'
#
loop_
_entity.id
_entity.type
_entity.pdbx_description
1 polymer ?
#
loop_
_entity_poly.entity_id
_entity_poly.type
_entity_poly.pdbx_seq_one_letter_code
_entity_poly.pdbx_strand_id
1 'polypeptide(L)' 'MRFTAAQIAILINGKLEGDASVSVGSFGKIEEATEGELAFLA' A
#
# COMPACT_ATOMS: atom_id res chain seq x y z
N MET A 1 -3.91 -12.20 3.43
CA MET A 1 -2.81 -12.25 2.43
C MET A 1 -2.05 -10.93 2.53
N ARG A 2 -0.72 -10.94 2.37
CA ARG A 2 0.08 -9.71 2.36
C ARG A 2 0.66 -9.48 0.97
N PHE A 3 0.66 -8.23 0.53
CA PHE A 3 1.27 -7.79 -0.72
C PHE A 3 2.36 -6.77 -0.41
N THR A 4 3.42 -6.75 -1.21
CA THR A 4 4.42 -5.68 -1.13
C THR A 4 3.95 -4.44 -1.89
N ALA A 5 4.47 -3.27 -1.52
CA ALA A 5 4.23 -2.03 -2.26
C ALA A 5 4.58 -2.16 -3.75
N ALA A 6 5.66 -2.89 -4.07
CA ALA A 6 6.03 -3.19 -5.46
C ALA A 6 4.98 -4.01 -6.21
N GLN A 7 4.42 -5.06 -5.58
CA GLN A 7 3.38 -5.88 -6.20
C GLN A 7 2.11 -5.06 -6.45
N ILE A 8 1.73 -4.20 -5.50
CA ILE A 8 0.56 -3.32 -5.63
C ILE A 8 0.76 -2.35 -6.81
N ALA A 9 1.93 -1.71 -6.90
CA ALA A 9 2.25 -0.78 -7.98
C ALA A 9 2.16 -1.44 -9.36
N ILE A 10 2.66 -2.67 -9.52
CA ILE A 10 2.56 -3.43 -10.78
C ILE A 10 1.09 -3.71 -11.13
N LEU A 11 0.27 -4.12 -10.15
CA LEU A 11 -1.14 -4.47 -10.38
C LEU A 11 -1.99 -3.30 -10.86
N ILE A 12 -1.72 -2.10 -10.34
CA ILE A 12 -2.48 -0.89 -10.70
C ILE A 12 -1.79 -0.05 -11.79
N ASN A 13 -0.66 -0.53 -12.33
CA ASN A 13 0.22 0.21 -13.23
C ASN A 13 0.59 1.59 -12.68
N GLY A 14 0.84 1.64 -11.37
CA GLY A 14 1.16 2.85 -10.61
C GLY A 14 2.67 3.08 -10.52
N LYS A 15 3.06 4.33 -10.27
CA LYS A 15 4.44 4.67 -9.95
C LYS A 15 4.65 4.48 -8.44
N LEU A 16 5.66 3.71 -8.07
CA LEU A 16 6.09 3.56 -6.68
C LEU A 16 7.16 4.59 -6.34
N GLU A 17 6.96 5.34 -5.26
CA GLU A 17 7.95 6.22 -4.65
C GLU A 17 8.14 5.80 -3.19
N GLY A 18 9.36 5.44 -2.78
CA GLY A 18 9.67 4.95 -1.43
C GLY A 18 10.17 3.49 -1.39
N ASP A 19 9.97 2.82 -0.26
CA ASP A 19 10.43 1.44 -0.03
C ASP A 19 9.48 0.40 -0.65
N ALA A 20 10.00 -0.35 -1.61
CA ALA A 20 9.31 -1.42 -2.33
C ALA A 20 8.97 -2.64 -1.48
N SER A 21 9.68 -2.85 -0.37
CA SER A 21 9.54 -4.03 0.48
C SER A 21 8.42 -3.92 1.52
N VAL A 22 7.83 -2.72 1.68
CA VAL A 22 6.73 -2.46 2.63
C VAL A 22 5.59 -3.44 2.38
N SER A 23 5.16 -4.11 3.45
CA SER A 23 4.14 -5.15 3.41
C SER A 23 2.78 -4.58 3.81
N VAL A 24 1.79 -4.71 2.93
CA VAL A 24 0.41 -4.29 3.11
C VAL A 24 -0.46 -5.53 3.34
N GLY A 25 -1.21 -5.53 4.43
CA GLY A 25 -2.12 -6.62 4.82
C GLY A 25 -3.60 -6.25 4.84
N SER A 26 -3.93 -4.97 4.92
CA SER A 26 -5.31 -4.45 4.96
C SER A 26 -5.39 -3.04 4.35
N PHE A 27 -6.60 -2.48 4.34
CA PHE A 27 -6.86 -1.11 3.89
C PHE A 27 -7.42 -0.32 5.06
N GLY A 28 -7.01 0.93 5.19
CA GLY A 28 -7.44 1.85 6.25
C GLY A 28 -7.82 3.22 5.69
N LYS A 29 -8.60 3.99 6.43
CA LYS A 29 -8.85 5.41 6.10
C LYS A 29 -7.57 6.22 6.37
N ILE A 30 -7.39 7.35 5.70
CA ILE A 30 -6.21 8.22 5.87
C ILE A 30 -6.02 8.62 7.34
N GLU A 31 -7.11 8.84 8.06
CA GLU A 31 -7.12 9.33 9.44
C GLU A 31 -6.90 8.22 10.49
N GLU A 32 -7.07 6.95 10.11
CA GLU A 32 -7.14 5.82 11.04
C GLU A 32 -6.14 4.70 10.68
N ALA A 33 -5.52 4.76 9.51
CA ALA A 33 -4.63 3.72 9.01
C ALA A 33 -3.40 3.53 9.90
N THR A 34 -3.08 2.27 10.17
CA THR A 34 -1.92 1.86 10.97
C THR A 34 -0.85 1.20 10.09
N GLU A 35 0.28 0.83 10.70
CA GLU A 35 1.37 0.17 9.98
C GLU A 35 0.89 -1.12 9.30
N GLY A 36 1.15 -1.23 8.00
CA GLY A 36 0.70 -2.35 7.18
C GLY A 36 -0.69 -2.18 6.55
N GLU A 37 -1.34 -1.03 6.75
CA GLU A 37 -2.58 -0.67 6.07
C GLU A 37 -2.32 0.30 4.92
N LEU A 38 -2.94 0.05 3.77
CA LEU A 38 -2.89 0.97 2.65
C LEU A 38 -4.08 1.95 2.72
N ALA A 39 -3.78 3.24 2.80
CA ALA A 39 -4.75 4.32 2.66
C ALA A 39 -4.62 5.01 1.30
N PHE A 40 -5.69 5.61 0.82
CA PHE A 40 -5.74 6.35 -0.44
C PHE A 40 -6.55 7.63 -0.29
N LEU A 41 -6.19 8.65 -1.07
CA LEU A 41 -6.95 9.89 -1.20
C LEU A 41 -7.77 9.84 -2.49
N ALA A 42 -9.06 10.13 -2.40
CA ALA A 42 -10.01 10.18 -3.51
C ALA A 42 -10.66 11.55 -3.60
#